data_AF-A0A3M1XN31-F1
#
_entry.id   AF-A0A3M1XN31-F1
#
_cell.length_a   1.000
_cell.length_b   1.000
_cell.length_c   1.000
_cell.angle_alpha   90.00
_cell.angle_beta   90.00
_cell.angle_gamma   90.00
#
_symmetry.space_group_name_H-M   'P 1'
#
loop_
_entity.id
_entity.type
_entity.pdbx_description
1 polymer ?
#
loop_
_entity_poly.entity_id
_entity_poly.type
_entity_poly.pdbx_seq_one_letter_code
_entity_poly.pdbx_strand_id
1 'polypeptide(L)' 'YHDDTEDSLSERILRQEHRIFPYAIKLFSEGRLKVEGRKVIVDAPRDEQQVLINPPIQD' A
#
# COMPACT_ATOMS: atom_id res chain seq x y z
N TYR A 1 -17.03 4.30 -14.82
CA TYR A 1 -17.36 4.02 -13.41
C TYR A 1 -18.74 3.38 -13.22
N HIS A 2 -19.62 3.33 -14.24
CA HIS A 2 -20.96 2.74 -14.12
C HIS A 2 -21.02 1.26 -14.56
N ASP A 3 -19.90 0.71 -15.03
CA ASP A 3 -19.77 -0.68 -15.52
C ASP A 3 -18.93 -1.57 -14.58
N ASP A 4 -18.51 -1.05 -13.43
CA ASP A 4 -17.80 -1.85 -12.44
C ASP A 4 -18.80 -2.83 -11.79
N THR A 5 -18.64 -4.12 -12.10
CA THR A 5 -19.26 -5.21 -11.35
C THR A 5 -18.46 -5.53 -10.10
N GLU A 6 -19.08 -6.18 -9.13
CA GLU A 6 -18.39 -6.69 -7.93
C GLU A 6 -17.13 -7.49 -8.29
N ASP A 7 -17.23 -8.37 -9.29
CA ASP A 7 -16.11 -9.18 -9.78
C ASP A 7 -14.97 -8.31 -10.34
N SER A 8 -15.30 -7.36 -11.22
CA SER A 8 -14.29 -6.48 -11.83
C SER A 8 -13.61 -5.57 -10.82
N LEU A 9 -14.34 -5.13 -9.79
CA LEU A 9 -13.79 -4.35 -8.69
C LEU A 9 -12.87 -5.22 -7.82
N SER A 10 -13.31 -6.44 -7.49
CA SER A 10 -12.55 -7.39 -6.66
C SER A 10 -11.23 -7.76 -7.33
N GLU A 11 -11.23 -8.04 -8.64
CA GLU A 11 -10.01 -8.30 -9.40
C GLU A 11 -9.03 -7.12 -9.38
N ARG A 12 -9.55 -5.89 -9.48
CA ARG A 12 -8.72 -4.67 -9.42
C ARG A 12 -8.11 -4.47 -8.03
N ILE A 13 -8.87 -4.73 -6.96
CA ILE A 13 -8.39 -4.67 -5.57
C ILE A 13 -7.30 -5.71 -5.36
N LEU A 14 -7.54 -6.97 -5.73
CA LEU A 14 -6.60 -8.07 -5.55
C LEU A 14 -5.24 -7.79 -6.24
N ARG A 15 -5.27 -7.20 -7.43
CA ARG A 15 -4.04 -6.75 -8.12
C ARG A 15 -3.27 -5.71 -7.31
N GLN A 16 -3.94 -4.82 -6.58
CA GLN A 16 -3.25 -3.88 -5.68
C GLN A 16 -2.75 -4.57 -4.41
N GLU A 17 -3.52 -5.48 -3.83
CA GLU A 17 -3.12 -6.25 -2.63
C GLU A 17 -1.83 -7.03 -2.88
N HIS A 18 -1.71 -7.71 -4.02
CA HIS A 18 -0.47 -8.40 -4.41
C HIS A 18 0.75 -7.48 -4.54
N ARG A 19 0.55 -6.17 -4.72
CA ARG A 19 1.62 -5.18 -4.79
C ARG A 19 1.97 -4.61 -3.41
N ILE A 20 0.95 -4.18 -2.66
CA ILE A 20 1.17 -3.46 -1.39
C ILE A 20 1.49 -4.38 -0.22
N PHE A 21 0.95 -5.62 -0.22
CA PHE A 21 1.11 -6.52 0.91
C PHE A 21 2.54 -7.06 1.06
N PRO A 22 3.22 -7.54 0.00
CA PRO A 22 4.63 -7.91 0.09
C PRO A 22 5.53 -6.75 0.48
N TYR A 23 5.23 -5.54 0.00
CA TYR A 23 6.00 -4.35 0.33
C TYR A 23 5.87 -3.95 1.80
N ALA A 24 4.66 -4.05 2.38
CA ALA A 24 4.46 -3.85 3.80
C ALA A 24 5.26 -4.85 4.65
N ILE A 25 5.31 -6.12 4.23
CA ILE A 25 6.13 -7.16 4.89
C ILE A 25 7.62 -6.80 4.81
N LYS A 26 8.09 -6.34 3.64
CA LYS A 26 9.49 -5.89 3.47
C LYS A 26 9.83 -4.77 4.46
N LEU A 27 9.02 -3.70 4.51
CA LEU A 27 9.22 -2.60 5.46
C LEU A 27 9.23 -3.06 6.91
N PHE A 28 8.36 -4.01 7.26
CA PHE A 28 8.33 -4.62 8.58
C PHE A 28 9.62 -5.41 8.89
N SER A 29 10.06 -6.26 7.97
CA SER A 29 11.29 -7.05 8.11
C SER A 29 12.57 -6.20 8.18
N GLU A 30 12.57 -5.04 7.52
CA GLU A 30 13.68 -4.07 7.53
C GLU A 30 13.65 -3.16 8.78
N GLY A 31 12.65 -3.28 9.66
CA GLY A 31 12.53 -2.44 10.84
C GLY A 31 12.18 -0.97 10.54
N ARG A 32 11.61 -0.69 9.37
CA ARG A 32 11.29 0.67 8.88
C ARG A 32 9.91 1.18 9.32
N LEU A 33 9.24 0.45 10.21
CA LEU A 33 7.92 0.77 10.73
C LEU A 33 7.99 1.03 12.23
N LYS A 34 7.44 2.16 12.68
CA LYS A 34 7.31 2.49 14.10
C LYS A 34 5.85 2.73 14.45
N VAL A 35 5.32 1.99 15.42
CA VAL A 35 3.93 2.14 15.86
C VAL A 35 3.87 3.13 17.02
N GLU A 36 3.06 4.17 16.87
CA GLU A 36 2.81 5.21 17.87
C GLU A 36 1.29 5.31 18.11
N GLY A 37 0.80 4.59 19.13
CA GLY A 37 -0.63 4.50 19.43
C GLY A 37 -1.42 3.89 18.26
N ARG A 38 -2.28 4.69 17.62
CA ARG A 38 -3.08 4.30 16.44
C ARG A 38 -2.44 4.69 15.09
N LYS A 39 -1.19 5.14 15.10
CA LYS A 39 -0.45 5.58 13.91
C LYS A 39 0.74 4.69 13.65
N VAL A 40 1.06 4.48 12.38
CA VAL A 40 2.31 3.85 11.95
C VAL A 40 3.13 4.92 11.25
N ILE A 41 4.31 5.20 11.77
CA ILE A 41 5.31 6.05 11.13
C ILE A 41 6.15 5.14 10.25
N VAL A 42 6.27 5.50 8.98
CA VAL A 42 6.97 4.71 7.97
C VAL A 42 8.22 5.48 7.55
N ASP A 43 9.38 4.86 7.69
CA ASP A 43 10.65 5.43 7.24
C ASP A 43 10.85 5.15 5.74
N ALA A 44 10.08 5.85 4.92
CA ALA A 44 10.12 5.74 3.46
C ALA A 44 9.79 7.09 2.81
N PRO A 45 10.21 7.29 1.55
CA PRO A 45 9.87 8.50 0.81
C PRO A 45 8.36 8.67 0.74
N ARG A 46 7.91 9.92 0.86
CA ARG A 46 6.54 10.30 0.59
C ARG A 46 6.50 10.99 -0.76
N ASP A 47 5.61 10.54 -1.63
CA ASP A 47 5.25 11.26 -2.85
C ASP A 47 3.87 11.87 -2.62
N GLU A 48 3.79 13.21 -2.59
CA GLU A 48 2.53 13.93 -2.41
C GLU A 48 1.61 13.82 -3.63
N GLN A 49 2.15 13.47 -4.80
CA GLN A 49 1.40 13.28 -6.04
C GLN A 49 0.80 11.87 -6.14
N GLN A 50 1.34 10.90 -5.39
CA GLN A 50 0.88 9.52 -5.40
C GLN A 50 -0.09 9.22 -4.24
N VAL A 51 -1.38 9.07 -4.57
CA VAL A 51 -2.45 8.89 -3.57
C VAL A 51 -2.91 7.44 -3.36
N LEU A 52 -2.69 6.56 -4.35
CA LEU A 52 -3.22 5.19 -4.29
C LEU A 52 -2.35 4.22 -3.47
N ILE A 53 -1.04 4.45 -3.40
CA ILE A 53 -0.10 3.59 -2.65
C ILE A 53 0.89 4.50 -1.93
N ASN A 54 0.88 4.45 -0.59
CA ASN A 54 1.73 5.24 0.28
C ASN A 54 2.34 4.35 1.38
N PRO A 55 3.69 4.28 1.50
CA PRO A 55 4.68 4.94 0.64
C PRO A 55 4.75 4.32 -0.77
N PRO A 56 5.31 5.03 -1.78
CA PRO A 56 5.49 4.50 -3.12
C PRO A 56 6.32 3.22 -3.09
N ILE A 57 5.89 2.21 -3.86
CA ILE A 57 6.64 0.97 -4.00
C ILE A 57 7.97 1.30 -4.68
N GLN A 58 9.05 0.85 -4.07
CA GLN A 58 10.40 0.93 -4.62
C GLN A 58 10.62 -0.35 -5.44
N ASP A 59 10.73 -0.22 -6.77
CA ASP A 59 11.16 -1.30 -7.67
C ASP A 59 12.62 -1.72 -7.39
#